data_AF-A0A842MQW7-F1
#
_entry.id   AF-A0A842MQW7-F1
#
_cell.length_a   1.000
_cell.length_b   1.000
_cell.length_c   1.000
_cell.angle_alpha   90.00
_cell.angle_beta   90.00
_cell.angle_gamma   90.00
#
_symmetry.space_group_name_H-M   'P 1'
#
loop_
_entity.id
_entity.type
_entity.pdbx_description
1 polymer ?
#
loop_
_entity_poly.entity_id
_entity_poly.type
_entity_poly.pdbx_seq_one_letter_code
_entity_poly.pdbx_strand_id
1 'polypeptide(L)'
;MSGIPSPLNIDLASLGLAPSFTGYVLLGVSLFVTLFSALALAVILSAFAEDVRSAQSYVGYIYPFIFVPAFALMYIDINSLPFVLKLVFYAIPYSHPIIASKALMMDDYLTVIGGIIYVSLFTVGIMYAASRLFATEKILTMKLKFRGLRRRRTEAA
;
A
#
# COMPACT_ATOMS: atom_id res chain seq x y z
N MET A 1 -14.72 18.96 49.80
CA MET A 1 -14.62 18.83 48.33
C MET A 1 -13.13 18.73 47.99
N SER A 2 -12.62 17.52 47.84
CA SER A 2 -11.23 17.25 47.45
C SER A 2 -11.01 17.65 46.00
N GLY A 3 -10.07 18.55 45.74
CA GLY A 3 -9.74 19.01 44.40
C GLY A 3 -9.38 17.82 43.50
N ILE A 4 -10.05 17.73 42.35
CA ILE A 4 -9.65 16.80 41.29
C ILE A 4 -8.22 17.20 40.90
N PRO A 5 -7.22 16.31 41.05
CA PRO A 5 -5.87 16.62 40.61
C PRO A 5 -5.91 16.96 39.12
N SER A 6 -5.36 18.11 38.75
CA SER A 6 -5.24 18.53 37.35
C SER A 6 -4.57 17.40 36.56
N PRO A 7 -5.06 17.07 35.34
CA PRO A 7 -4.42 16.05 34.53
C PRO A 7 -2.96 16.44 34.31
N LEU A 8 -2.03 15.56 34.71
CA LEU A 8 -0.61 15.72 34.50
C LEU A 8 -0.40 15.88 32.98
N ASN A 9 -0.08 17.09 32.53
CA ASN A 9 0.23 17.36 31.13
C ASN A 9 1.66 16.84 30.85
N ILE A 10 1.76 15.53 30.68
CA ILE A 10 3.02 14.83 30.38
C ILE A 10 3.27 14.98 28.89
N ASP A 11 4.36 15.67 28.55
CA ASP A 11 4.84 15.72 27.18
C ASP A 11 5.48 14.37 26.79
N LEU A 12 4.82 13.63 25.91
CA LEU A 12 5.30 12.34 25.42
C LEU A 12 6.62 12.46 24.64
N ALA A 13 6.87 13.62 24.01
CA ALA A 13 8.13 13.86 23.30
C ALA A 13 9.29 13.98 24.28
N SER A 14 9.09 14.64 25.43
CA SER A 14 10.09 14.71 26.52
C SER A 14 10.47 13.35 27.10
N LEU A 15 9.62 12.34 26.92
CA LEU A 15 9.83 10.97 27.36
C LEU A 15 10.42 10.05 26.29
N GLY A 16 10.72 10.58 25.09
CA GLY A 16 11.18 9.76 23.96
C GLY A 16 10.10 8.83 23.39
N LEU A 17 8.82 9.09 23.70
CA LEU A 17 7.68 8.29 23.26
C LEU A 17 7.01 8.85 21.99
N ALA A 18 7.61 9.87 21.38
CA ALA A 18 7.16 10.45 20.11
C ALA A 18 8.29 10.44 19.08
N PRO A 19 8.00 10.16 17.79
CA PRO A 19 8.99 10.28 16.73
C PRO A 19 9.62 11.68 16.69
N SER A 20 10.90 11.75 16.33
CA SER A 20 11.58 13.01 16.04
C SER A 20 10.95 13.72 14.83
N PHE A 21 11.25 15.00 14.64
CA PHE A 21 10.82 15.75 13.45
C PHE A 21 11.18 15.01 12.14
N THR A 22 12.41 14.51 12.05
CA THR A 22 12.86 13.67 10.92
C THR A 22 12.02 12.40 10.78
N GLY A 23 11.65 11.77 11.91
CA GLY A 23 10.74 10.63 11.91
C GLY A 23 9.39 10.95 11.28
N TYR A 24 8.78 12.09 11.65
CA TYR A 24 7.52 12.52 11.02
C TYR A 24 7.65 12.79 9.53
N VAL A 25 8.76 13.39 9.09
CA VAL A 25 9.03 13.60 7.65
C VAL A 25 9.12 12.26 6.92
N LEU A 26 9.89 11.30 7.45
CA LEU A 26 10.04 9.98 6.86
C LEU A 26 8.71 9.21 6.83
N LEU A 27 7.91 9.32 7.89
CA LEU A 27 6.56 8.73 7.93
C LEU A 27 5.66 9.34 6.84
N GLY A 28 5.71 10.67 6.68
CA GLY A 28 4.99 11.39 5.64
C GLY A 28 5.38 10.93 4.23
N VAL A 29 6.69 10.79 3.96
CA VAL A 29 7.19 10.26 2.69
C VAL A 29 6.75 8.81 2.46
N SER A 30 6.86 7.96 3.48
CA SER A 30 6.42 6.57 3.40
C SER A 30 4.94 6.44 3.08
N LEU A 31 4.09 7.24 3.74
CA LEU A 31 2.66 7.29 3.46
C LEU A 31 2.39 7.80 2.06
N PHE A 32 3.03 8.90 1.66
CA PHE A 32 2.85 9.52 0.35
C PHE A 32 3.17 8.54 -0.79
N VAL A 33 4.35 7.91 -0.76
CA VAL A 33 4.76 6.95 -1.81
C VAL A 33 3.82 5.75 -1.85
N THR A 34 3.36 5.27 -0.69
CA THR A 34 2.45 4.12 -0.63
C THR A 34 1.05 4.45 -1.17
N LEU A 35 0.52 5.63 -0.84
CA LEU A 35 -0.75 6.12 -1.40
C LEU A 35 -0.62 6.35 -2.91
N PHE A 36 0.49 6.92 -3.36
CA PHE A 36 0.77 7.12 -4.77
C PHE A 36 0.83 5.78 -5.52
N SER A 37 1.46 4.76 -4.94
CA SER A 37 1.45 3.39 -5.47
C SER A 37 0.03 2.83 -5.60
N ALA A 38 -0.80 2.98 -4.57
CA ALA A 38 -2.17 2.48 -4.56
C ALA A 38 -3.01 3.15 -5.67
N LEU A 39 -2.88 4.47 -5.80
CA LEU A 39 -3.55 5.25 -6.85
C LEU A 39 -3.11 4.81 -8.24
N ALA A 40 -1.79 4.65 -8.47
CA ALA A 40 -1.27 4.19 -9.75
C ALA A 40 -1.84 2.81 -10.12
N LEU A 41 -1.87 1.86 -9.18
CA LEU A 41 -2.43 0.54 -9.43
C LEU A 41 -3.94 0.60 -9.71
N ALA A 42 -4.68 1.41 -8.95
CA ALA A 42 -6.11 1.59 -9.15
C ALA A 42 -6.43 2.17 -10.54
N VAL A 43 -5.64 3.15 -11.01
CA VAL A 43 -5.77 3.73 -12.36
C VAL A 43 -5.52 2.68 -13.43
N ILE A 44 -4.48 1.85 -13.29
CA ILE A 44 -4.18 0.78 -14.25
C ILE A 44 -5.34 -0.21 -14.33
N LEU A 45 -5.84 -0.71 -13.18
CA LEU A 45 -6.94 -1.66 -13.18
C LEU A 45 -8.21 -1.05 -13.78
N SER A 46 -8.51 0.20 -13.44
CA SER A 46 -9.68 0.92 -13.94
C SER A 46 -9.65 1.10 -15.46
N ALA A 47 -8.46 1.23 -16.07
CA ALA A 47 -8.32 1.40 -17.52
C ALA A 47 -8.82 0.20 -18.34
N PHE A 48 -8.93 -0.99 -17.72
CA PHE A 48 -9.46 -2.18 -18.38
C PHE A 48 -10.98 -2.30 -18.31
N ALA A 49 -11.64 -1.48 -17.50
CA ALA A 49 -13.08 -1.56 -17.32
C ALA A 49 -13.86 -1.06 -18.54
N GLU A 50 -15.09 -1.53 -18.69
CA GLU A 50 -16.03 -1.05 -19.71
C GLU A 50 -16.98 0.03 -19.16
N ASP A 51 -17.21 0.01 -17.85
CA ASP A 51 -18.10 0.92 -17.14
C ASP A 51 -17.58 1.21 -15.71
N VAL A 52 -18.14 2.24 -15.07
CA VAL A 52 -17.70 2.71 -13.74
C VAL A 52 -17.89 1.67 -12.63
N ARG A 53 -18.91 0.81 -12.71
CA ARG A 53 -19.17 -0.23 -11.72
C ARG A 53 -18.14 -1.34 -11.85
N SER A 54 -17.79 -1.72 -13.07
CA SER A 54 -16.71 -2.66 -13.36
C SER A 54 -15.34 -2.13 -12.88
N ALA A 55 -15.04 -0.85 -13.12
CA ALA A 55 -13.81 -0.21 -12.64
C ALA A 55 -13.70 -0.28 -11.11
N GLN A 56 -14.78 0.06 -10.41
CA GLN A 56 -14.85 -0.03 -8.95
C GLN A 56 -14.64 -1.46 -8.46
N SER A 57 -15.24 -2.45 -9.13
CA SER A 57 -15.06 -3.86 -8.78
C SER A 57 -13.61 -4.33 -8.97
N TYR A 58 -12.94 -3.89 -10.04
CA TYR A 58 -11.53 -4.23 -10.30
C TYR A 58 -10.59 -3.63 -9.25
N VAL A 59 -10.80 -2.35 -8.89
CA VAL A 59 -10.05 -1.72 -7.79
C VAL A 59 -10.29 -2.46 -6.47
N GLY A 60 -11.50 -2.97 -6.25
CA GLY A 60 -11.85 -3.78 -5.09
C GLY A 60 -10.98 -5.02 -4.91
N TYR A 61 -10.41 -5.59 -5.98
CA TYR A 61 -9.47 -6.72 -5.86
C TYR A 61 -8.13 -6.34 -5.21
N ILE A 62 -7.78 -5.05 -5.16
CA ILE A 62 -6.58 -4.57 -4.47
C ILE A 62 -6.82 -4.48 -2.95
N TYR A 63 -8.06 -4.26 -2.52
CA TYR A 63 -8.38 -3.97 -1.11
C TYR A 63 -7.84 -4.99 -0.11
N PRO A 64 -7.90 -6.32 -0.34
CA PRO A 64 -7.29 -7.27 0.58
C PRO A 64 -5.80 -7.00 0.84
N PHE A 65 -5.03 -6.61 -0.19
CA PHE A 65 -3.61 -6.29 -0.03
C PHE A 65 -3.34 -5.01 0.75
N ILE A 66 -4.34 -4.15 0.92
CA ILE A 66 -4.23 -2.93 1.74
C ILE A 66 -4.71 -3.23 3.16
N PHE A 67 -5.93 -3.78 3.28
CA PHE A 67 -6.60 -3.93 4.57
C PHE A 67 -6.09 -5.13 5.38
N VAL A 68 -5.78 -6.27 4.75
CA VAL A 68 -5.27 -7.44 5.49
C VAL A 68 -3.96 -7.11 6.21
N PRO A 69 -2.91 -6.55 5.57
CA PRO A 69 -1.72 -6.16 6.31
C PRO A 69 -1.99 -5.02 7.28
N ALA A 70 -2.90 -4.09 6.98
CA ALA A 70 -3.23 -3.02 7.90
C ALA A 70 -3.82 -3.54 9.21
N PHE A 71 -4.84 -4.40 9.13
CA PHE A 71 -5.44 -4.99 10.31
C PHE A 71 -4.51 -5.98 11.00
N ALA A 72 -3.76 -6.80 10.27
CA ALA A 72 -2.82 -7.74 10.88
C ALA A 72 -1.72 -7.02 11.67
N LEU A 73 -1.06 -6.03 11.06
CA LEU A 73 0.03 -5.29 11.69
C LEU A 73 -0.46 -4.27 12.72
N MET A 74 -1.76 -3.95 12.77
CA MET A 74 -2.30 -3.20 13.89
C MET A 74 -2.13 -3.94 15.22
N TYR A 75 -2.28 -5.26 15.23
CA TYR A 75 -2.20 -6.10 16.44
C TYR A 75 -0.87 -6.84 16.58
N ILE A 76 -0.22 -7.16 15.46
CA ILE A 76 0.99 -7.99 15.44
C ILE A 76 2.23 -7.12 15.25
N ASP A 77 3.28 -7.43 16.01
CA ASP A 77 4.61 -6.90 15.74
C ASP A 77 5.29 -7.71 14.63
N ILE A 78 5.77 -7.02 13.60
CA ILE A 78 6.47 -7.63 12.46
C ILE A 78 7.73 -8.38 12.88
N ASN A 79 8.36 -7.97 13.98
CA ASN A 79 9.59 -8.57 14.47
C ASN A 79 9.37 -9.86 15.28
N SER A 80 8.15 -10.12 15.75
CA SER A 80 7.81 -11.36 16.46
C SER A 80 7.34 -12.48 15.53
N LEU A 81 7.14 -12.20 14.24
CA LEU A 81 6.66 -13.16 13.26
C LEU A 81 7.76 -14.16 12.81
N PRO A 82 7.39 -15.42 12.52
CA PRO A 82 8.27 -16.35 11.83
C PRO A 82 8.77 -15.77 10.50
N PHE A 83 10.00 -16.13 10.11
CA PHE A 83 10.69 -15.57 8.94
C PHE A 83 9.83 -15.54 7.67
N VAL A 84 9.11 -16.63 7.38
CA VAL A 84 8.25 -16.74 6.19
C VAL A 84 7.12 -15.71 6.22
N LEU A 85 6.42 -15.57 7.34
CA LEU A 85 5.31 -14.61 7.48
C LEU A 85 5.83 -13.17 7.44
N LYS A 86 6.98 -12.91 8.08
CA LYS A 86 7.66 -11.63 8.00
C LYS A 86 7.93 -11.25 6.54
N LEU A 87 8.49 -12.16 5.74
CA LEU A 87 8.77 -11.92 4.33
C LEU A 87 7.51 -11.64 3.50
N VAL A 88 6.41 -12.34 3.78
CA VAL A 88 5.10 -12.10 3.11
C VAL A 88 4.64 -10.67 3.35
N PHE A 89 4.68 -10.16 4.59
CA PHE A 89 4.30 -8.77 4.86
C PHE A 89 5.25 -7.77 4.21
N TYR A 90 6.57 -8.01 4.24
CA TYR A 90 7.54 -7.13 3.58
C TYR A 90 7.37 -7.09 2.06
N ALA A 91 6.84 -8.16 1.44
CA ALA A 91 6.54 -8.19 0.01
C ALA A 91 5.25 -7.42 -0.36
N ILE A 92 4.43 -7.02 0.61
CA ILE A 92 3.24 -6.21 0.34
C ILE A 92 3.60 -4.74 0.53
N PRO A 93 3.57 -3.91 -0.53
CA PRO A 93 3.98 -2.50 -0.43
C PRO A 93 3.16 -1.73 0.61
N TYR A 94 1.89 -2.08 0.77
CA TYR A 94 0.95 -1.41 1.67
C TYR A 94 1.16 -1.74 3.16
N SER A 95 2.05 -2.69 3.50
CA SER A 95 2.44 -2.94 4.90
C SER A 95 3.46 -1.92 5.41
N HIS A 96 4.27 -1.36 4.51
CA HIS A 96 5.47 -0.57 4.86
C HIS A 96 5.18 0.69 5.66
N PRO A 97 4.11 1.47 5.43
CA PRO A 97 3.82 2.63 6.29
C PRO A 97 3.56 2.28 7.75
N ILE A 98 2.98 1.10 8.01
CA ILE A 98 2.68 0.64 9.38
C ILE A 98 3.93 0.06 10.03
N ILE A 99 4.76 -0.64 9.25
CA ILE A 99 6.09 -1.06 9.70
C ILE A 99 6.93 0.18 10.03
N ALA A 100 6.91 1.20 9.17
CA ALA A 100 7.65 2.44 9.36
C ALA A 100 7.20 3.21 10.59
N SER A 101 5.88 3.30 10.86
CA SER A 101 5.39 3.99 12.06
C SER A 101 5.90 3.35 13.34
N LYS A 102 5.95 2.01 13.41
CA LYS A 102 6.50 1.27 14.55
C LYS A 102 8.02 1.37 14.63
N ALA A 103 8.72 1.21 13.51
CA ALA A 103 10.18 1.28 13.43
C ALA A 103 10.71 2.65 13.87
N LEU A 104 10.02 3.74 13.53
CA LEU A 104 10.36 5.08 13.99
C LEU A 104 10.25 5.29 15.50
N MET A 105 9.35 4.57 16.18
CA MET A 105 9.29 4.59 17.65
C MET A 105 10.45 3.82 18.30
N MET A 106 11.15 2.99 17.53
CA MET A 106 12.33 2.23 17.95
C MET A 106 13.64 2.80 17.38
N ASP A 107 13.60 4.01 16.81
CA ASP A 107 14.73 4.65 16.11
C ASP A 107 15.36 3.81 14.97
N ASP A 108 14.61 2.85 14.43
CA ASP A 108 15.03 2.00 13.31
C ASP A 108 14.75 2.68 11.97
N TYR A 109 15.57 3.67 11.65
CA TYR A 109 15.50 4.41 10.38
C TYR A 109 15.86 3.55 9.16
N LEU A 110 16.63 2.47 9.33
CA LEU A 110 17.04 1.60 8.24
C LEU A 110 15.84 0.85 7.66
N THR A 111 14.99 0.30 8.52
CA THR A 111 13.75 -0.37 8.11
C THR A 111 12.82 0.61 7.37
N VAL A 112 12.72 1.86 7.84
CA VAL A 112 11.89 2.90 7.22
C VAL A 112 12.39 3.27 5.82
N ILE A 113 13.68 3.57 5.69
CA ILE A 113 14.29 3.94 4.41
C ILE A 113 14.23 2.78 3.42
N GLY A 114 14.53 1.56 3.87
CA GLY A 114 14.42 0.35 3.06
C GLY A 114 13.00 0.14 2.53
N GLY A 115 11.99 0.39 3.39
CA GLY A 115 10.59 0.34 2.99
C GLY A 115 10.21 1.40 1.95
N ILE A 116 10.64 2.65 2.15
CA ILE A 116 10.42 3.73 1.17
C ILE A 116 11.05 3.37 -0.18
N ILE A 117 12.28 2.87 -0.20
CA ILE A 117 12.97 2.44 -1.43
C ILE A 117 12.18 1.30 -2.10
N TYR A 118 11.80 0.28 -1.33
CA TYR A 118 11.05 -0.86 -1.85
C TYR A 118 9.73 -0.42 -2.51
N VAL A 119 8.90 0.37 -1.81
CA VAL A 119 7.61 0.84 -2.34
C VAL A 119 7.83 1.77 -3.53
N SER A 120 8.87 2.61 -3.51
CA SER A 120 9.21 3.48 -4.64
C SER A 120 9.56 2.68 -5.89
N LEU A 121 10.42 1.66 -5.77
CA LEU A 121 10.79 0.77 -6.88
C LEU A 121 9.57 0.00 -7.41
N PHE A 122 8.73 -0.51 -6.52
CA PHE A 122 7.48 -1.16 -6.90
C PHE A 122 6.55 -0.21 -7.66
N THR A 123 6.41 1.03 -7.17
CA THR A 123 5.60 2.09 -7.80
C THR A 123 6.13 2.44 -9.18
N VAL A 124 7.45 2.59 -9.34
CA VAL A 124 8.08 2.83 -10.64
C VAL A 124 7.81 1.66 -11.59
N GLY A 125 7.86 0.42 -11.12
CA GLY A 125 7.50 -0.76 -11.91
C GLY A 125 6.05 -0.74 -12.39
N ILE A 126 5.12 -0.37 -11.50
CA ILE A 126 3.70 -0.17 -11.83
C ILE A 126 3.53 0.95 -12.86
N MET A 127 4.14 2.10 -12.65
CA MET A 127 4.06 3.24 -13.56
C MET A 127 4.66 2.92 -14.93
N TYR A 128 5.74 2.16 -14.97
CA TYR A 128 6.31 1.66 -16.21
C TYR A 128 5.32 0.75 -16.94
N ALA A 129 4.66 -0.18 -16.23
CA ALA A 129 3.61 -1.01 -16.82
C ALA A 129 2.43 -0.16 -17.32
N ALA A 130 2.01 0.86 -16.56
CA ALA A 130 0.97 1.81 -16.93
C ALA A 130 1.32 2.55 -18.22
N SER A 131 2.50 3.17 -18.27
CA SER A 131 2.94 3.96 -19.42
C SER A 131 3.02 3.10 -20.66
N ARG A 132 3.49 1.85 -20.55
CA ARG A 132 3.51 0.88 -21.65
C ARG A 132 2.12 0.46 -22.11
N LEU A 133 1.18 0.30 -21.18
CA LEU A 133 -0.21 -0.03 -21.47
C LEU A 133 -0.91 1.11 -22.23
N PHE A 134 -0.70 2.35 -21.82
CA PHE A 134 -1.31 3.53 -22.44
C PHE A 134 -0.63 3.98 -23.73
N ALA A 135 0.70 3.87 -23.81
CA ALA A 135 1.46 4.27 -25.00
C ALA A 135 1.30 3.29 -26.16
N THR A 136 1.00 2.02 -25.89
CA THR A 136 0.70 1.07 -26.96
C THR A 136 -0.80 1.14 -27.26
N GLU A 137 -1.22 1.30 -28.51
CA GLU A 137 -2.62 1.15 -28.99
C GLU A 137 -3.28 -0.21 -28.60
N LYS A 138 -2.59 -1.05 -27.83
CA LYS A 138 -2.97 -2.37 -27.31
C LYS A 138 -4.21 -2.38 -26.44
N ILE A 139 -4.65 -1.27 -25.84
CA ILE A 139 -5.96 -1.24 -25.15
C ILE A 139 -7.08 -1.66 -26.12
N LEU A 140 -7.04 -1.21 -27.39
CA LEU A 140 -8.01 -1.61 -28.41
C LEU A 140 -7.82 -3.08 -28.84
N THR A 141 -6.59 -3.51 -29.10
CA THR A 141 -6.33 -4.89 -29.58
C THR A 141 -6.66 -5.95 -28.53
N MET A 142 -6.40 -5.67 -27.25
CA MET A 142 -6.63 -6.62 -26.15
C MET A 142 -8.13 -6.75 -25.83
N LYS A 143 -8.92 -5.66 -25.89
CA LYS A 143 -10.39 -5.72 -25.84
C LYS A 143 -10.99 -6.56 -26.97
N LEU A 144 -10.44 -6.48 -28.19
CA LEU A 144 -10.90 -7.29 -29.33
C LEU A 144 -10.61 -8.79 -29.16
N LYS A 145 -9.43 -9.15 -28.61
CA LYS A 145 -9.05 -10.57 -28.43
C LYS A 145 -9.92 -11.28 -27.39
N PHE A 146 -10.27 -10.61 -26.28
CA PHE A 146 -11.18 -11.14 -25.26
C PHE A 146 -12.61 -11.34 -25.79
N ARG A 147 -13.08 -10.45 -26.67
CA ARG A 147 -14.41 -10.56 -27.31
C ARG A 147 -14.50 -11.71 -28.32
N GLY A 148 -13.41 -11.98 -29.06
CA GLY A 148 -13.32 -13.14 -29.97
C GLY A 148 -13.30 -14.49 -29.25
N LEU A 149 -12.61 -14.58 -28.11
CA LEU A 149 -12.60 -15.80 -27.26
C LEU A 149 -13.97 -16.10 -26.65
N ARG A 150 -14.73 -15.07 -26.26
CA ARG A 150 -16.09 -15.24 -25.72
C ARG A 150 -17.08 -15.75 -26.77
N ARG A 151 -16.90 -15.40 -28.04
CA ARG A 151 -17.76 -15.88 -29.15
C ARG A 151 -17.53 -17.35 -29.48
N ARG A 152 -16.25 -17.79 -29.50
CA ARG A 152 -15.90 -19.20 -29.77
C ARG A 152 -16.40 -20.18 -28.71
N ARG A 153 -16.58 -19.74 -27.46
CA ARG A 153 -17.10 -20.60 -26.38
C ARG A 153 -18.62 -20.80 -26.47
N THR A 154 -19.34 -19.90 -27.13
CA THR A 154 -20.79 -20.01 -27.35
C THR A 154 -21.13 -20.83 -28.60
N GLU A 155 -20.20 -21.00 -29.55
CA GLU A 155 -20.36 -21.83 -30.74
C GLU A 155 -19.93 -23.30 -30.51
N ALA A 156 -19.21 -23.57 -29.41
CA ALA A 156 -18.71 -24.91 -29.04
C ALA A 156 -19.50 -25.57 -27.89
N ALA A 157 -20.64 -24.99 -27.50
CA ALA A 157 -21.59 -25.51 -26.51
C ALA A 157 -22.96 -25.65 -27.16
#